data_AF-A0A975RVF6-F1
#
_entry.id   AF-A0A975RVF6-F1
#
_cell.length_a   1.000
_cell.length_b   1.000
_cell.length_c   1.000
_cell.angle_alpha   90.00
_cell.angle_beta   90.00
_cell.angle_gamma   90.00
#
_symmetry.space_group_name_H-M   'P 1'
#
loop_
_entity.id
_entity.type
_entity.pdbx_description
1 polymer ?
#
loop_
_entity_poly.entity_id
_entity_poly.type
_entity_poly.pdbx_seq_one_letter_code
_entity_poly.pdbx_strand_id
1 'polypeptide(L)'
;MPKKGITGHDEWVVTEALATALVALEQLPPVNQPRAHMEDVKKLLAAGCQPGSVNLHLAQAKCRLFPDRDPLTIYREYGLEDGQG
;
A
#
# COMPACT_ATOMS: atom_id res chain seq x y z
N MET A 1 -21.78 0.76 14.10
CA MET A 1 -22.10 -0.69 14.25
C MET A 1 -21.15 -1.47 13.35
N PRO A 2 -20.39 -2.45 13.85
CA PRO A 2 -19.58 -3.30 12.98
C PRO A 2 -20.51 -4.04 11.99
N LYS A 3 -20.20 -3.96 10.70
CA LYS A 3 -20.96 -4.66 9.65
C LYS A 3 -20.79 -6.17 9.89
N LYS A 4 -21.90 -6.88 10.05
CA LYS A 4 -21.91 -8.33 10.29
C LYS A 4 -21.08 -9.04 9.21
N GLY A 5 -19.96 -9.65 9.61
CA GLY A 5 -19.10 -10.45 8.73
C GLY A 5 -17.80 -9.79 8.25
N ILE A 6 -17.54 -8.52 8.56
CA ILE A 6 -16.23 -7.89 8.33
C ILE A 6 -15.48 -7.91 9.66
N THR A 7 -14.45 -8.74 9.74
CA THR A 7 -13.47 -8.76 10.83
C THR A 7 -12.33 -7.79 10.52
N GLY A 8 -11.50 -7.45 11.52
CA GLY A 8 -10.29 -6.66 11.26
C GLY A 8 -9.32 -7.32 10.26
N HIS A 9 -9.44 -8.63 10.03
CA HIS A 9 -8.71 -9.33 8.99
C HIS A 9 -9.16 -8.94 7.59
N ASP A 10 -10.47 -8.78 7.36
CA ASP A 10 -11.00 -8.36 6.06
C ASP A 10 -10.54 -6.94 5.72
N GLU A 11 -10.53 -6.04 6.71
CA GLU A 11 -10.01 -4.67 6.55
C GLU A 11 -8.53 -4.68 6.19
N TRP A 12 -7.72 -5.51 6.87
CA TRP A 12 -6.30 -5.67 6.56
C TRP A 12 -6.08 -6.21 5.14
N VAL A 13 -6.84 -7.22 4.72
CA VAL A 13 -6.74 -7.80 3.36
C VAL A 13 -7.05 -6.75 2.29
N VAL A 14 -8.10 -5.95 2.48
CA VAL A 14 -8.46 -4.87 1.54
C VAL A 14 -7.35 -3.82 1.48
N THR A 15 -6.80 -3.43 2.63
CA THR A 15 -5.66 -2.50 2.71
C THR A 15 -4.45 -3.02 1.92
N GLU A 16 -4.05 -4.27 2.12
CA GLU A 16 -2.92 -4.87 1.40
C GLU A 16 -3.19 -4.98 -0.12
N ALA A 17 -4.43 -5.29 -0.51
CA ALA A 17 -4.80 -5.37 -1.91
C ALA A 17 -4.74 -4.00 -2.60
N LEU A 18 -5.21 -2.95 -1.93
CA LEU A 18 -5.15 -1.57 -2.43
C LEU A 18 -3.71 -1.07 -2.54
N ALA A 19 -2.87 -1.34 -1.54
CA ALA A 19 -1.45 -1.01 -1.59
C ALA A 19 -0.73 -1.71 -2.75
N THR A 20 -0.99 -3.01 -2.92
CA THR A 20 -0.45 -3.81 -4.03
C THR A 20 -0.89 -3.28 -5.39
N ALA A 21 -2.17 -2.95 -5.53
CA ALA A 21 -2.71 -2.38 -6.76
C ALA A 21 -2.02 -1.04 -7.09
N LEU A 22 -1.85 -0.17 -6.10
CA LEU A 22 -1.22 1.14 -6.33
C LEU A 22 0.24 0.99 -6.78
N VAL A 23 1.03 0.17 -6.08
CA VAL A 23 2.44 -0.05 -6.44
C VAL A 23 2.56 -0.68 -7.83
N ALA A 24 1.69 -1.63 -8.19
CA ALA A 24 1.68 -2.23 -9.52
C ALA A 24 1.34 -1.21 -10.61
N LEU A 25 0.36 -0.33 -10.38
CA LEU A 25 -0.01 0.74 -11.31
C LEU A 25 1.13 1.76 -11.51
N GLU A 26 1.91 2.06 -10.46
CA GLU A 26 3.10 2.93 -10.56
C GLU A 26 4.19 2.37 -11.47
N GLN A 27 4.24 1.04 -11.69
CA GLN A 27 5.22 0.42 -12.60
C GLN A 27 4.84 0.55 -14.07
N LEU A 28 3.60 0.93 -14.38
CA LEU A 28 3.16 1.12 -15.75
C LEU A 28 3.84 2.36 -16.35
N PRO A 29 4.09 2.37 -17.68
CA PRO A 29 4.51 3.59 -18.37
C PRO A 29 3.53 4.75 -18.07
N PRO A 30 4.00 6.00 -17.92
CA PRO A 30 3.14 7.12 -17.48
C PRO A 30 1.88 7.35 -18.32
N VAL A 31 1.91 7.02 -19.61
CA VAL A 31 0.76 7.14 -20.52
C VAL A 31 -0.32 6.09 -20.27
N ASN A 32 0.04 4.97 -19.64
CA ASN A 32 -0.86 3.87 -19.30
C ASN A 32 -1.39 3.95 -17.86
N GLN A 33 -0.89 4.88 -17.04
CA GLN A 33 -1.30 5.02 -15.65
C GLN A 33 -2.70 5.64 -15.56
N PRO A 34 -3.70 4.95 -14.97
CA PRO A 34 -5.04 5.48 -14.79
C PRO A 34 -5.06 6.44 -13.59
N ARG A 35 -4.42 7.61 -13.71
CA ARG A 35 -4.15 8.55 -12.61
C ARG A 35 -5.36 8.86 -11.72
N ALA A 36 -6.53 9.09 -12.31
CA ALA A 36 -7.75 9.36 -11.54
C ALA A 36 -8.12 8.17 -10.61
N HIS A 37 -8.08 6.95 -11.14
CA HIS A 37 -8.35 5.74 -10.36
C HIS A 37 -7.25 5.49 -9.32
N MET A 38 -5.98 5.78 -9.63
CA MET A 38 -4.88 5.67 -8.67
C MET A 38 -5.08 6.61 -7.47
N GLU A 39 -5.52 7.84 -7.71
CA GLU A 39 -5.83 8.79 -6.64
C GLU A 39 -7.00 8.31 -5.77
N ASP A 40 -8.03 7.70 -6.37
CA ASP A 40 -9.14 7.15 -5.60
C ASP A 40 -8.73 5.90 -4.81
N VAL A 41 -7.89 5.02 -5.38
CA VAL A 41 -7.27 3.89 -4.66
C VAL A 41 -6.44 4.39 -3.48
N LYS A 42 -5.67 5.46 -3.67
CA LYS A 42 -4.86 6.08 -2.61
C LYS A 42 -5.73 6.64 -1.48
N LYS A 43 -6.86 7.28 -1.79
CA LYS A 43 -7.82 7.74 -0.78
C LYS A 43 -8.46 6.59 -0.02
N LEU A 44 -8.87 5.53 -0.73
CA LEU A 44 -9.44 4.32 -0.12
C LEU A 44 -8.44 3.65 0.83
N LEU A 45 -7.18 3.54 0.39
CA LEU A 45 -6.09 3.00 1.21
C LEU A 45 -5.88 3.86 2.47
N ALA A 46 -5.79 5.18 2.32
CA ALA A 46 -5.63 6.09 3.46
C ALA A 46 -6.80 6.02 4.45
N ALA A 47 -8.03 5.79 3.98
CA ALA A 47 -9.20 5.65 4.83
C ALA A 47 -9.25 4.31 5.58
N GLY A 48 -8.65 3.24 5.02
CA GLY A 48 -8.57 1.92 5.64
C GLY A 48 -7.34 1.69 6.53
N CYS A 49 -6.32 2.55 6.43
CA CYS A 49 -5.10 2.46 7.23
C CYS A 49 -5.21 3.18 8.57
N GLN A 50 -4.44 2.71 9.56
CA GLN A 50 -4.16 3.53 10.73
C GLN A 50 -3.35 4.77 10.33
N PRO A 51 -3.50 5.90 11.03
CA PRO A 51 -2.71 7.09 10.75
C PRO A 51 -1.21 6.78 10.71
N GLY A 52 -0.55 7.11 9.61
CA GLY A 52 0.89 6.87 9.41
C GLY A 52 1.27 5.48 8.89
N SER A 53 0.35 4.51 8.77
CA SER A 53 0.69 3.16 8.30
C SER A 53 0.66 2.96 6.78
N VAL A 54 0.13 3.93 6.02
CA VAL A 54 0.01 3.82 4.53
C VAL A 54 1.35 3.51 3.87
N ASN A 55 2.42 4.21 4.26
CA ASN A 55 3.74 4.01 3.69
C ASN A 55 4.30 2.61 4.00
N LEU A 56 3.97 2.05 5.17
CA LEU A 56 4.36 0.69 5.54
C LEU A 56 3.70 -0.34 4.62
N HIS A 57 2.40 -0.22 4.36
CA HIS A 57 1.69 -1.11 3.45
C HIS A 57 2.20 -1.00 2.02
N LEU A 58 2.50 0.21 1.53
CA LEU A 58 3.10 0.40 0.20
C LEU A 58 4.50 -0.20 0.11
N ALA A 59 5.34 -0.03 1.13
CA ALA A 59 6.66 -0.63 1.18
C ALA A 59 6.58 -2.16 1.20
N GLN A 60 5.71 -2.73 2.04
CA GLN A 60 5.46 -4.17 2.10
C GLN A 60 4.96 -4.72 0.76
N ALA A 61 4.03 -4.03 0.10
CA ALA A 61 3.55 -4.38 -1.22
C ALA A 61 4.67 -4.36 -2.28
N LYS A 62 5.54 -3.35 -2.25
CA LYS A 62 6.68 -3.26 -3.16
C LYS A 62 7.71 -4.36 -2.92
N CYS A 63 7.99 -4.72 -1.66
CA CYS A 63 8.83 -5.89 -1.35
C CYS A 63 8.25 -7.18 -1.94
N ARG A 64 6.91 -7.38 -1.88
CA ARG A 64 6.25 -8.56 -2.47
C ARG A 64 6.33 -8.59 -3.99
N LEU A 65 6.20 -7.44 -4.65
CA LEU A 65 6.26 -7.34 -6.12
C LEU A 65 7.69 -7.41 -6.68
N PHE A 66 8.70 -7.05 -5.87
CA PHE A 66 10.10 -7.01 -6.25
C PHE A 66 10.98 -7.80 -5.28
N PRO A 67 10.85 -9.14 -5.23
CA PRO A 67 11.54 -9.97 -4.24
C PRO A 67 13.07 -9.92 -4.34
N ASP A 68 13.62 -9.54 -5.50
CA ASP A 68 15.06 -9.43 -5.73
C ASP A 68 15.65 -8.10 -5.23
N ARG A 69 14.82 -7.12 -4.86
CA ARG A 69 15.28 -5.84 -4.33
C ARG A 69 15.51 -5.94 -2.82
N ASP A 70 16.57 -5.28 -2.36
CA ASP A 70 16.85 -5.15 -0.94
C ASP A 70 15.66 -4.46 -0.21
N PRO A 71 15.01 -5.14 0.75
CA PRO A 71 13.85 -4.59 1.45
C PRO A 71 14.16 -3.29 2.19
N LEU A 72 15.36 -3.14 2.76
CA LEU A 72 15.74 -1.94 3.49
C LEU A 72 15.78 -0.72 2.57
N THR A 73 16.31 -0.89 1.35
CA THR A 73 16.26 0.13 0.30
C THR A 73 14.82 0.51 -0.04
N ILE A 74 13.91 -0.46 -0.15
CA ILE A 74 12.48 -0.18 -0.38
C ILE A 74 11.88 0.59 0.80
N TYR A 75 12.11 0.18 2.05
CA TYR A 75 11.58 0.89 3.22
C TYR A 75 12.06 2.35 3.27
N ARG A 76 13.32 2.62 2.94
CA ARG A 76 13.87 3.98 2.83
C ARG A 76 13.17 4.83 1.77
N GLU A 77 12.82 4.26 0.61
CA GLU A 77 12.05 4.98 -0.44
C GLU A 77 10.71 5.50 0.08
N TYR A 78 10.13 4.83 1.07
CA TYR A 78 8.88 5.20 1.72
C TYR A 78 9.07 5.99 3.04
N GLY A 79 10.30 6.40 3.36
CA GLY A 79 10.62 7.17 4.56
C GLY A 79 10.57 6.36 5.86
N LEU A 80 10.78 5.04 5.78
CA LEU A 80 10.73 4.11 6.91
C LEU A 80 12.15 3.69 7.33
N GLU A 81 12.99 4.68 7.66
CA GLU A 81 14.33 4.42 8.20
C GLU A 81 14.23 4.07 9.70
N ASP A 82 15.06 3.13 10.16
CA ASP A 82 15.03 2.49 11.48
C ASP A 82 14.56 3.40 12.64
N GLY A 83 13.46 3.02 13.31
CA GLY A 83 13.12 3.59 14.63
C GLY A 83 11.66 3.90 14.98
N GLN A 84 10.65 3.33 14.32
CA GLN A 84 9.27 3.32 14.84
C GLN A 84 8.71 1.89 14.78
N GLY A 85 9.25 1.06 15.67
CA GLY A 85 8.57 -0.14 16.17
C GLY A 85 7.66 0.20 17.34
#